data_AF-A0A8J8NBX7-F1
#
_entry.id   AF-A0A8J8NBX7-F1
#
_cell.length_a   1.000
_cell.length_b   1.000
_cell.length_c   1.000
_cell.angle_alpha   90.00
_cell.angle_beta   90.00
_cell.angle_gamma   90.00
#
_symmetry.space_group_name_H-M   'P 1'
#
loop_
_entity.id
_entity.type
_entity.pdbx_description
1 polymer ?
#
loop_
_entity_poly.entity_id
_entity_poly.type
_entity_poly.pdbx_seq_one_letter_code
_entity_poly.pdbx_strand_id
1 'polypeptide(L)'
;MGTKYKTSYKKGDQLFNCYGLRTNRFLLLNYGFCLRNNKYNSLGFKVFVNYQPKEKAQSGTSTGEENNESRYQKVIRLKRAKLCEDLLQYLRANLIFTYKGANKEKLLVSAPVDIDFEIFVVSCGLNLMRNMVNTKFDTNLEQDRKMLPQIQDNWRFKLALIHRITQKEILHDQVSLLSILLRILQRVKEGMQLKMAYCLRVTEEKGKSASYSQAQSSQSYEEDGDDVFQNRMRLRRYLYELKHYQETLIHVA
;
A
#
# COMPACT_ATOMS: atom_id res chain seq x y z
N MET A 1 -16.45 -21.23 10.87
CA MET A 1 -15.00 -21.41 11.07
C MET A 1 -14.77 -21.87 12.51
N GLY A 2 -14.61 -23.17 12.73
CA GLY A 2 -14.18 -23.68 14.04
C GLY A 2 -12.73 -23.28 14.29
N THR A 3 -12.42 -22.79 15.49
CA THR A 3 -11.02 -22.54 15.87
C THR A 3 -10.27 -23.87 15.83
N LYS A 4 -9.28 -23.99 14.94
CA LYS A 4 -8.44 -25.18 14.79
C LYS A 4 -7.72 -25.57 16.10
N TYR A 5 -7.67 -24.64 17.05
CA TYR A 5 -7.20 -24.85 18.41
C TYR A 5 -8.41 -24.93 19.34
N LYS A 6 -8.56 -26.07 20.04
CA LYS A 6 -9.35 -26.11 21.26
C LYS A 6 -8.64 -25.20 22.27
N THR A 7 -9.20 -24.02 22.53
CA THR A 7 -8.78 -23.20 23.66
C THR A 7 -9.24 -23.90 24.93
N SER A 8 -8.41 -24.77 25.49
CA SER A 8 -8.59 -25.29 26.85
C SER A 8 -7.98 -24.31 27.83
N TYR A 9 -8.77 -23.81 28.76
CA TYR A 9 -8.32 -22.89 29.81
C TYR A 9 -8.11 -23.67 31.11
N LYS A 10 -7.02 -23.36 31.83
CA LYS A 10 -6.76 -23.90 33.15
C LYS A 10 -7.45 -23.03 34.21
N LYS A 11 -7.70 -23.59 35.39
CA LYS A 11 -8.19 -22.83 36.53
C LYS A 11 -7.17 -21.74 36.87
N GLY A 12 -7.62 -20.48 36.90
CA GLY A 12 -6.77 -19.30 37.12
C GLY A 12 -6.40 -18.54 35.86
N ASP A 13 -6.67 -19.08 34.66
CA ASP A 13 -6.43 -18.37 33.41
C ASP A 13 -7.45 -17.25 33.19
N GLN A 14 -7.01 -16.14 32.60
CA GLN A 14 -7.90 -15.10 32.11
C GLN A 14 -8.59 -15.55 30.82
N LEU A 15 -9.92 -15.53 30.81
CA LEU A 15 -10.73 -15.79 29.63
C LEU A 15 -10.79 -14.53 28.75
N PHE A 16 -10.33 -14.65 27.51
CA PHE A 16 -10.38 -13.58 26.52
C PHE A 16 -11.41 -13.88 25.44
N ASN A 17 -12.26 -12.89 25.14
CA ASN A 17 -13.20 -12.92 24.03
C ASN A 17 -12.70 -12.07 22.85
N CYS A 18 -13.07 -12.44 21.63
CA CYS A 18 -12.76 -11.66 20.43
C CYS A 18 -13.83 -10.57 20.21
N TYR A 19 -13.43 -9.29 20.19
CA TYR A 19 -14.30 -8.15 19.86
C TYR A 19 -14.64 -8.03 18.36
N GLY A 20 -14.28 -9.05 17.56
CA GLY A 20 -14.45 -9.10 16.11
C GLY A 20 -13.33 -8.41 15.31
N LEU A 21 -13.59 -8.20 14.02
CA LEU A 21 -12.62 -7.68 13.05
C LEU A 21 -12.49 -6.14 13.15
N ARG A 22 -12.01 -5.62 14.28
CA ARG A 22 -11.99 -4.19 14.59
C ARG A 22 -10.59 -3.58 14.48
N THR A 23 -10.50 -2.37 13.90
CA THR A 23 -9.25 -1.61 13.81
C THR A 23 -8.89 -0.96 15.14
N ASN A 24 -7.63 -0.57 15.35
CA ASN A 24 -7.24 0.16 16.56
C ASN A 24 -7.96 1.51 16.68
N ARG A 25 -8.28 2.16 15.55
CA ARG A 25 -9.10 3.39 15.56
C ARG A 25 -10.49 3.12 16.17
N PHE A 26 -11.13 2.01 15.78
CA PHE A 26 -12.43 1.65 16.32
C PHE A 26 -12.36 1.28 17.80
N LEU A 27 -11.38 0.45 18.19
CA LEU A 27 -11.19 0.04 19.59
C LEU A 27 -10.90 1.25 20.49
N LEU A 28 -10.09 2.19 20.02
CA LEU A 28 -9.74 3.37 20.81
C LEU A 28 -10.95 4.29 21.03
N LEU A 29 -11.75 4.53 19.99
CA LEU A 29 -12.91 5.41 20.07
C LEU A 29 -14.09 4.82 20.84
N ASN A 30 -14.32 3.51 20.73
CA ASN A 30 -15.52 2.87 21.29
C ASN A 30 -15.26 2.12 22.61
N TYR A 31 -14.01 1.72 22.87
CA TYR A 31 -13.66 0.91 24.04
C TYR A 31 -12.49 1.50 24.86
N GLY A 32 -11.86 2.59 24.40
CA GLY A 32 -10.79 3.25 25.14
C GLY A 32 -9.46 2.48 25.19
N PHE A 33 -9.23 1.50 24.31
CA PHE A 33 -7.96 0.75 24.23
C PHE A 33 -7.49 0.50 22.80
N CYS A 34 -6.23 0.10 22.64
CA CYS A 34 -5.66 -0.30 21.36
C CYS A 34 -4.72 -1.50 21.54
N LEU A 35 -4.53 -2.30 20.50
CA LEU A 35 -3.68 -3.48 20.53
C LEU A 35 -2.44 -3.27 19.66
N ARG A 36 -1.24 -3.50 20.22
CA ARG A 36 0.04 -3.26 19.52
C ARG A 36 0.19 -4.04 18.22
N ASN A 37 -0.29 -5.28 18.20
CA ASN A 37 -0.18 -6.21 17.08
C ASN A 37 -1.57 -6.60 16.53
N ASN A 38 -2.46 -5.61 16.36
CA ASN A 38 -3.79 -5.86 15.81
C ASN A 38 -3.74 -6.25 14.32
N LYS A 39 -3.97 -7.52 14.01
CA LYS A 39 -4.04 -8.06 12.64
C LYS A 39 -5.09 -7.36 11.75
N TYR A 40 -6.15 -6.81 12.34
CA TYR A 40 -7.24 -6.16 11.63
C TYR A 40 -7.04 -4.66 11.47
N ASN A 41 -5.91 -4.11 11.93
CA ASN A 41 -5.66 -2.69 11.81
C ASN A 41 -5.48 -2.27 10.34
N SER A 42 -5.90 -1.05 10.05
CA SER A 42 -5.80 -0.47 8.72
C SER A 42 -5.70 1.04 8.79
N LEU A 43 -4.97 1.65 7.85
CA LEU A 43 -4.90 3.08 7.67
C LEU A 43 -5.83 3.50 6.52
N GLY A 44 -6.93 4.17 6.85
CA GLY A 44 -7.89 4.69 5.88
C GLY A 44 -7.55 6.11 5.45
N PHE A 45 -7.65 6.41 4.16
CA PHE A 45 -7.70 7.78 3.64
C PHE A 45 -8.77 7.93 2.56
N LYS A 46 -9.34 9.13 2.49
CA LYS A 46 -10.38 9.49 1.54
C LYS A 46 -9.73 9.91 0.23
N VAL A 47 -10.23 9.38 -0.87
CA VAL A 47 -9.86 9.79 -2.23
C VAL A 47 -11.10 10.26 -2.98
N PHE A 48 -10.90 11.13 -3.95
CA PHE A 48 -11.95 11.65 -4.81
C PHE A 48 -11.79 11.06 -6.20
N VAL A 49 -12.83 10.42 -6.72
CA VAL A 49 -12.82 9.90 -8.09
C VAL A 49 -13.24 11.03 -9.01
N ASN A 50 -12.28 11.57 -9.75
CA ASN A 50 -12.55 12.58 -10.77
C ASN A 50 -13.02 11.87 -12.04
N TYR A 51 -14.34 11.69 -12.19
CA TYR A 51 -14.90 11.23 -13.44
C TYR A 51 -14.98 12.42 -14.40
N GLN A 52 -14.10 12.49 -15.38
CA GLN A 52 -14.25 13.43 -16.49
C GLN A 52 -15.12 12.77 -17.56
N PRO A 53 -16.40 13.19 -17.74
CA PRO A 53 -17.20 12.71 -18.85
C PRO A 53 -16.53 13.12 -20.17
N LYS A 54 -16.32 12.15 -21.07
CA LYS A 54 -15.60 12.33 -22.35
C LYS A 54 -16.11 13.51 -23.18
N GLU A 55 -17.39 13.86 -23.04
CA GLU A 55 -18.06 14.94 -23.79
C GLU A 55 -17.51 16.34 -23.45
N LYS A 56 -17.02 16.57 -22.22
CA LYS A 56 -16.48 17.89 -21.82
C LYS A 56 -15.02 18.12 -22.20
N ALA A 57 -14.32 17.10 -22.72
CA ALA A 57 -12.93 17.25 -23.15
C ALA A 57 -12.81 17.92 -24.54
N GLN A 58 -13.89 17.95 -25.33
CA GLN A 58 -13.88 18.49 -26.69
C GLN A 58 -14.45 19.91 -26.80
N SER A 59 -15.34 20.33 -25.88
CA SER A 59 -15.84 21.69 -25.81
C SER A 59 -14.94 22.53 -24.90
N GLY A 60 -13.88 23.13 -25.45
CA GLY A 60 -12.88 23.97 -24.75
C GLY A 60 -13.41 25.29 -24.15
N THR A 61 -14.64 25.30 -23.64
CA THR A 61 -15.33 26.49 -23.12
C THR A 61 -15.95 26.16 -21.76
N SER A 62 -15.11 26.01 -20.74
CA SER A 62 -15.54 25.82 -19.36
C SER A 62 -15.33 27.10 -18.56
N THR A 63 -16.27 28.03 -18.68
CA THR A 63 -16.50 29.11 -17.71
C THR A 63 -16.96 28.50 -16.39
N GLY A 64 -15.99 28.28 -15.50
CA GLY A 64 -15.97 28.87 -14.15
C GLY A 64 -17.04 28.56 -13.10
N GLU A 65 -18.12 27.83 -13.39
CA GLU A 65 -19.10 27.49 -12.34
C GLU A 65 -19.02 26.02 -11.96
N GLU A 66 -18.33 25.83 -10.83
CA GLU A 66 -18.09 24.57 -10.13
C GLU A 66 -19.41 23.95 -9.67
N ASN A 67 -20.03 23.13 -10.51
CA ASN A 67 -21.00 22.16 -10.04
C ASN A 67 -20.28 21.13 -9.16
N ASN A 68 -20.23 21.41 -7.87
CA ASN A 68 -19.63 20.63 -6.79
C ASN A 68 -20.43 19.34 -6.48
N GLU A 69 -21.44 19.01 -7.31
CA GLU A 69 -22.58 18.19 -6.89
C GLU A 69 -22.39 16.68 -6.92
N SER A 70 -21.25 16.10 -7.32
CA SER A 70 -21.08 14.63 -7.17
C SER A 70 -19.64 14.14 -7.28
N ARG A 71 -18.71 14.70 -6.50
CA ARG A 71 -17.41 14.03 -6.34
C ARG A 71 -17.60 12.75 -5.52
N TYR A 72 -17.59 11.62 -6.21
CA TYR A 72 -17.63 10.31 -5.57
C TYR A 72 -16.41 10.14 -4.66
N GLN A 73 -16.66 10.01 -3.35
CA GLN A 73 -15.63 9.78 -2.34
C GLN A 73 -15.52 8.28 -2.05
N LYS A 74 -14.32 7.72 -2.18
CA LYS A 74 -13.99 6.36 -1.75
C LYS A 74 -12.99 6.42 -0.59
N VAL A 75 -13.15 5.54 0.40
CA VAL A 75 -12.14 5.38 1.46
C VAL A 75 -11.26 4.17 1.10
N ILE A 76 -9.99 4.41 0.82
CA ILE A 76 -8.99 3.36 0.60
C ILE A 76 -8.36 2.99 1.94
N ARG A 77 -8.23 1.68 2.22
CA ARG A 77 -7.71 1.16 3.49
C ARG A 77 -6.42 0.37 3.26
N LEU A 78 -5.29 0.95 3.67
CA LEU A 78 -4.00 0.26 3.69
C LEU A 78 -3.95 -0.73 4.85
N LYS A 79 -3.37 -1.91 4.63
CA LYS A 79 -3.16 -2.93 5.66
C LYS A 79 -1.68 -3.27 5.78
N ARG A 80 -1.28 -3.69 6.97
CA ARG A 80 0.07 -4.20 7.22
C ARG A 80 0.31 -5.44 6.36
N ALA A 81 1.52 -5.61 5.83
CA ALA A 81 1.92 -6.83 5.13
C ALA A 81 0.99 -7.27 3.97
N LYS A 82 0.27 -6.34 3.31
CA LYS A 82 -0.59 -6.64 2.16
C LYS A 82 -0.57 -5.49 1.17
N LEU A 83 -0.29 -5.77 -0.11
CA LEU A 83 -0.35 -4.75 -1.16
C LEU A 83 -1.77 -4.17 -1.28
N CYS A 84 -1.88 -2.83 -1.33
CA CYS A 84 -3.15 -2.15 -1.50
C CYS A 84 -3.55 -2.05 -2.98
N GLU A 85 -4.20 -3.08 -3.51
CA GLU A 85 -4.70 -3.09 -4.90
C GLU A 85 -5.73 -1.98 -5.16
N ASP A 86 -6.56 -1.63 -4.18
CA ASP A 86 -7.53 -0.52 -4.28
C ASP A 86 -6.84 0.82 -4.58
N LEU A 87 -5.64 1.05 -4.02
CA LEU A 87 -4.84 2.23 -4.29
C LEU A 87 -4.33 2.20 -5.74
N LEU A 88 -3.81 1.07 -6.20
CA LEU A 88 -3.29 0.94 -7.56
C LEU A 88 -4.42 1.08 -8.59
N GLN A 89 -5.59 0.50 -8.34
CA GLN A 89 -6.79 0.70 -9.17
C GLN A 89 -7.20 2.17 -9.24
N TYR A 90 -7.21 2.86 -8.09
CA TYR A 90 -7.48 4.30 -8.05
C TYR A 90 -6.46 5.10 -8.85
N LEU A 91 -5.17 4.80 -8.72
CA LEU A 91 -4.12 5.47 -9.47
C LEU A 91 -4.24 5.19 -10.98
N ARG A 92 -4.53 3.95 -11.39
CA ARG A 92 -4.81 3.62 -12.80
C ARG A 92 -5.94 4.47 -13.37
N ALA A 93 -7.08 4.55 -12.67
CA ALA A 93 -8.23 5.37 -13.09
C ALA A 93 -7.85 6.83 -13.35
N ASN A 94 -6.96 7.42 -12.53
CA ASN A 94 -6.55 8.81 -12.68
C ASN A 94 -5.43 9.00 -13.71
N LEU A 95 -4.54 8.02 -13.88
CA LEU A 95 -3.36 8.12 -14.73
C LEU A 95 -3.58 7.59 -16.15
N ILE A 96 -4.66 6.85 -16.41
CA ILE A 96 -4.94 6.27 -17.73
C ILE A 96 -5.06 7.34 -18.83
N PHE A 97 -5.58 8.51 -18.49
CA PHE A 97 -5.76 9.61 -19.45
C PHE A 97 -4.45 10.31 -19.79
N THR A 98 -3.52 10.42 -18.82
CA THR A 98 -2.23 11.10 -18.99
C THR A 98 -1.18 10.20 -19.66
N TYR A 99 -1.39 8.89 -19.65
CA TYR A 99 -0.50 7.94 -20.31
C TYR A 99 -0.58 8.04 -21.85
N LYS A 100 0.58 7.99 -22.50
CA LYS A 100 0.77 8.14 -23.96
C LYS A 100 1.41 6.91 -24.64
N GLY A 101 1.45 5.76 -23.97
CA GLY A 101 2.04 4.55 -24.56
C GLY A 101 1.16 3.90 -25.63
N ALA A 102 1.75 3.03 -26.45
CA ALA A 102 1.12 2.39 -27.59
C ALA A 102 -0.12 1.55 -27.22
N ASN A 103 -0.13 0.95 -26.01
CA ASN A 103 -1.18 0.05 -25.55
C ASN A 103 -2.33 0.74 -24.80
N LYS A 104 -2.51 2.06 -24.96
CA LYS A 104 -3.48 2.86 -24.19
C LYS A 104 -4.89 2.31 -24.22
N GLU A 105 -5.36 1.85 -25.38
CA GLU A 105 -6.72 1.34 -25.58
C GLU A 105 -6.98 0.01 -24.87
N LYS A 106 -5.92 -0.75 -24.59
CA LYS A 106 -5.97 -2.07 -23.96
C LYS A 106 -5.82 -1.99 -22.43
N LEU A 107 -5.61 -0.80 -21.87
CA LEU A 107 -5.43 -0.62 -20.43
C LEU A 107 -6.72 -0.87 -19.66
N LEU A 108 -6.61 -1.62 -18.56
CA LEU A 108 -7.69 -1.85 -17.63
C LEU A 108 -7.46 -1.04 -16.35
N VAL A 109 -8.53 -0.52 -15.78
CA VAL A 109 -8.48 0.16 -14.47
C VAL A 109 -8.37 -0.87 -13.35
N SER A 110 -9.13 -1.97 -13.46
CA SER A 110 -9.26 -3.00 -12.42
C SER A 110 -8.02 -3.88 -12.25
N ALA A 111 -7.24 -4.09 -13.30
CA ALA A 111 -6.15 -5.06 -13.32
C ALA A 111 -4.90 -4.51 -14.03
N PRO A 112 -3.70 -4.96 -13.66
CA PRO A 112 -2.47 -4.61 -14.34
C PRO A 112 -2.39 -5.29 -15.71
N VAL A 113 -1.94 -4.55 -16.74
CA VAL A 113 -1.87 -5.06 -18.12
C VAL A 113 -0.53 -4.73 -18.78
N ASP A 114 -0.17 -3.45 -18.84
CA ASP A 114 1.02 -2.97 -19.54
C ASP A 114 2.15 -2.64 -18.55
N ILE A 115 3.35 -3.19 -18.75
CA ILE A 115 4.47 -3.01 -17.80
C ILE A 115 4.88 -1.55 -17.66
N ASP A 116 4.92 -0.79 -18.75
CA ASP A 116 5.34 0.61 -18.72
C ASP A 116 4.34 1.46 -17.95
N PHE A 117 3.04 1.23 -18.18
CA PHE A 117 1.98 1.88 -17.43
C PHE A 117 2.02 1.48 -15.94
N GLU A 118 2.23 0.20 -15.62
CA GLU A 118 2.28 -0.24 -14.22
C GLU A 118 3.53 0.31 -13.49
N ILE A 119 4.67 0.45 -14.15
CA ILE A 119 5.84 1.15 -13.59
C ILE A 119 5.47 2.60 -13.25
N PHE A 120 4.74 3.28 -14.14
CA PHE A 120 4.27 4.64 -13.92
C PHE A 120 3.28 4.74 -12.74
N VAL A 121 2.31 3.84 -12.66
CA VAL A 121 1.34 3.76 -11.57
C VAL A 121 2.01 3.46 -10.23
N VAL A 122 2.89 2.45 -10.17
CA VAL A 122 3.57 2.03 -8.95
C VAL A 122 4.54 3.11 -8.46
N SER A 123 5.26 3.79 -9.36
CA SER A 123 6.14 4.90 -8.99
C SER A 123 5.36 6.10 -8.43
N CYS A 124 4.21 6.45 -9.02
CA CYS A 124 3.32 7.46 -8.47
C CYS A 124 2.81 7.06 -7.07
N GLY A 125 2.38 5.81 -6.90
CA GLY A 125 1.94 5.27 -5.62
C GLY A 125 3.04 5.27 -4.56
N LEU A 126 4.27 4.93 -4.94
CA LEU A 126 5.44 4.95 -4.06
C LEU A 126 5.74 6.38 -3.58
N ASN A 127 5.72 7.36 -4.49
CA ASN A 127 5.91 8.77 -4.14
C ASN A 127 4.79 9.28 -3.22
N LEU A 128 3.54 8.91 -3.49
CA LEU A 128 2.41 9.24 -2.62
C LEU A 128 2.61 8.68 -1.21
N MET A 129 2.98 7.40 -1.08
CA MET A 129 3.21 6.78 0.23
C MET A 129 4.38 7.41 0.97
N ARG A 130 5.50 7.72 0.30
CA ARG A 130 6.64 8.43 0.88
C ARG A 130 6.25 9.82 1.37
N ASN A 131 5.52 10.57 0.57
CA ASN A 131 5.03 11.89 0.96
C ASN A 131 4.09 11.78 2.17
N MET A 132 3.22 10.77 2.23
CA MET A 132 2.38 10.51 3.40
C MET A 132 3.18 10.17 4.65
N VAL A 133 4.27 9.40 4.55
CA VAL A 133 5.17 9.13 5.69
C VAL A 133 5.75 10.44 6.24
N ASN A 134 6.20 11.33 5.36
CA ASN A 134 6.90 12.55 5.73
C ASN A 134 5.98 13.68 6.20
N THR A 135 4.76 13.77 5.67
CA THR A 135 3.85 14.91 5.92
C THR A 135 2.77 14.63 6.95
N LYS A 136 2.40 13.35 7.18
CA LYS A 136 1.27 13.00 8.05
C LYS A 136 1.60 13.01 9.54
N PHE A 137 2.86 12.85 9.90
CA PHE A 137 3.28 12.69 11.29
C PHE A 137 4.46 13.60 11.60
N ASP A 138 4.40 14.27 12.75
CA ASP A 138 5.45 15.20 13.18
C ASP A 138 6.74 14.48 13.63
N THR A 139 6.61 13.23 14.08
CA THR A 139 7.72 12.38 14.53
C THR A 139 7.97 11.25 13.55
N ASN A 140 9.16 10.65 13.57
CA ASN A 140 9.45 9.44 12.80
C ASN A 140 9.05 8.14 13.55
N LEU A 141 9.19 6.98 12.92
CA LEU A 141 8.82 5.69 13.53
C LEU A 141 9.78 5.28 14.67
N GLU A 142 11.07 5.56 14.53
CA GLU A 142 12.09 5.18 15.52
C GLU A 142 11.98 5.99 16.82
N GLN A 143 11.74 7.30 16.72
CA GLN A 143 11.47 8.20 17.83
C GLN A 143 10.28 7.70 18.63
N ASP A 144 9.19 7.33 17.95
CA ASP A 144 8.01 6.79 18.63
C ASP A 144 8.30 5.46 19.34
N ARG A 145 9.09 4.59 18.73
CA ARG A 145 9.52 3.32 19.35
C ARG A 145 10.37 3.56 20.59
N LYS A 146 11.26 4.55 20.57
CA LYS A 146 12.09 4.94 21.72
C LYS A 146 11.27 5.60 22.83
N MET A 147 10.24 6.36 22.47
CA MET A 147 9.34 7.04 23.41
C MET A 147 8.40 6.06 24.14
N LEU A 148 7.96 4.99 23.48
CA LEU A 148 6.99 4.04 24.03
C LEU A 148 7.38 3.41 25.39
N PRO A 149 8.60 2.91 25.61
CA PRO A 149 9.00 2.36 26.92
C PRO A 149 9.19 3.43 28.00
N GLN A 150 9.39 4.69 27.63
CA GLN A 150 9.60 5.78 28.59
C GLN A 150 8.30 6.22 29.28
N ILE A 151 7.14 5.82 28.74
CA ILE A 151 5.83 6.18 29.28
C ILE A 151 5.39 5.12 30.29
N GLN A 152 5.51 5.44 31.59
CA GLN A 152 5.03 4.58 32.67
C GLN A 152 3.58 4.89 33.06
N ASP A 153 3.29 6.14 33.41
CA ASP A 153 2.02 6.46 34.10
C ASP A 153 0.90 6.97 33.17
N ASN A 154 1.24 7.55 32.01
CA ASN A 154 0.24 8.10 31.10
C ASN A 154 -0.26 7.06 30.09
N TRP A 155 -1.16 6.18 30.54
CA TRP A 155 -1.71 5.11 29.71
C TRP A 155 -2.45 5.62 28.46
N ARG A 156 -3.17 6.75 28.55
CA ARG A 156 -3.88 7.34 27.40
C ARG A 156 -2.90 7.75 26.30
N PHE A 157 -1.82 8.42 26.69
CA PHE A 157 -0.76 8.81 25.77
C PHE A 157 -0.07 7.57 25.16
N LYS A 158 0.17 6.54 25.97
CA LYS A 158 0.71 5.26 25.50
C LYS A 158 -0.17 4.63 24.42
N LEU A 159 -1.50 4.62 24.59
CA LEU A 159 -2.44 4.10 23.59
C LEU A 159 -2.42 4.92 22.29
N ALA A 160 -2.41 6.25 22.40
CA ALA A 160 -2.30 7.13 21.25
C ALA A 160 -0.99 6.89 20.48
N LEU A 161 0.11 6.71 21.20
CA LEU A 161 1.43 6.40 20.62
C LEU A 161 1.43 5.05 19.93
N ILE A 162 0.88 4.00 20.54
CA ILE A 162 0.72 2.68 19.90
C ILE A 162 -0.10 2.82 18.62
N HIS A 163 -1.22 3.56 18.65
CA HIS A 163 -2.02 3.79 17.46
C HIS A 163 -1.19 4.46 16.34
N ARG A 164 -0.46 5.52 16.65
CA ARG A 164 0.43 6.23 15.71
C ARG A 164 1.51 5.33 15.13
N ILE A 165 2.23 4.58 15.97
CA ILE A 165 3.25 3.59 15.56
C ILE A 165 2.65 2.60 14.57
N THR A 166 1.48 2.02 14.88
CA THR A 166 0.87 1.04 13.97
C THR A 166 0.46 1.63 12.62
N GLN A 167 0.09 2.92 12.55
CA GLN A 167 -0.19 3.57 11.28
C GLN A 167 1.08 3.81 10.45
N LYS A 168 2.17 4.25 11.11
CA LYS A 168 3.48 4.43 10.47
C LYS A 168 4.02 3.11 9.92
N GLU A 169 3.91 2.02 10.69
CA GLU A 169 4.31 0.68 10.24
C GLU A 169 3.53 0.24 8.99
N ILE A 170 2.22 0.50 8.94
CA ILE A 170 1.43 0.23 7.73
C ILE A 170 1.98 1.00 6.52
N LEU A 171 2.34 2.28 6.67
CA LEU A 171 2.90 3.06 5.57
C LEU A 171 4.27 2.56 5.14
N HIS A 172 5.18 2.29 6.08
CA HIS A 172 6.50 1.73 5.75
C HIS A 172 6.39 0.37 5.04
N ASP A 173 5.47 -0.50 5.46
CA ASP A 173 5.19 -1.76 4.77
C ASP A 173 4.69 -1.52 3.33
N GLN A 174 3.83 -0.53 3.10
CA GLN A 174 3.38 -0.20 1.74
C GLN A 174 4.52 0.33 0.87
N VAL A 175 5.35 1.23 1.42
CA VAL A 175 6.54 1.74 0.72
C VAL A 175 7.46 0.59 0.31
N SER A 176 7.73 -0.34 1.24
CA SER A 176 8.55 -1.52 0.98
C SER A 176 7.96 -2.39 -0.13
N LEU A 177 6.68 -2.76 -0.04
CA LEU A 177 6.03 -3.59 -1.06
C LEU A 177 5.98 -2.94 -2.44
N LEU A 178 5.74 -1.63 -2.52
CA LEU A 178 5.73 -0.88 -3.78
C LEU A 178 7.14 -0.75 -4.37
N SER A 179 8.17 -0.53 -3.54
CA SER A 179 9.58 -0.52 -3.99
C SER A 179 9.99 -1.87 -4.58
N ILE A 180 9.67 -2.98 -3.91
CA ILE A 180 9.95 -4.34 -4.40
C ILE A 180 9.21 -4.58 -5.72
N LEU A 181 7.91 -4.27 -5.76
CA LEU A 181 7.11 -4.42 -6.97
C LEU A 181 7.68 -3.61 -8.14
N LEU A 182 8.06 -2.35 -7.91
CA LEU A 182 8.67 -1.48 -8.92
C LEU A 182 9.96 -2.10 -9.48
N ARG A 183 10.84 -2.62 -8.61
CA ARG A 183 12.09 -3.26 -9.06
C ARG A 183 11.84 -4.52 -9.88
N ILE A 184 10.85 -5.34 -9.49
CA ILE A 184 10.46 -6.52 -10.28
C ILE A 184 9.98 -6.08 -11.66
N LEU A 185 9.08 -5.09 -11.76
CA LEU A 185 8.57 -4.61 -13.04
C LEU A 185 9.68 -4.02 -13.93
N GLN A 186 10.63 -3.27 -13.36
CA GLN A 186 11.78 -2.74 -14.09
C GLN A 186 12.65 -3.84 -14.70
N ARG A 187 12.94 -4.91 -13.95
CA ARG A 187 13.68 -6.07 -14.47
C ARG A 187 12.95 -6.72 -15.65
N VAL A 188 11.62 -6.82 -15.58
CA VAL A 188 10.83 -7.36 -16.68
C VAL A 188 10.86 -6.44 -17.90
N LYS A 189 10.80 -5.12 -17.69
CA LYS A 189 10.99 -4.12 -18.75
C LYS A 189 12.37 -4.22 -19.43
N GLU A 190 13.41 -4.58 -18.67
CA GLU A 190 14.76 -4.84 -19.18
C GLU A 190 14.88 -6.18 -19.94
N GLY A 191 13.78 -6.91 -20.15
CA GLY A 191 13.73 -8.16 -20.91
C GLY A 191 13.85 -9.43 -20.05
N MET A 192 13.90 -9.30 -18.72
CA MET A 192 13.93 -10.46 -17.83
C MET A 192 12.57 -11.17 -17.80
N GLN A 193 12.57 -12.51 -17.86
CA GLN A 193 11.33 -13.26 -17.65
C GLN A 193 10.73 -12.97 -16.28
N LEU A 194 9.42 -12.75 -16.21
CA LEU A 194 8.69 -12.39 -14.98
C LEU A 194 8.93 -13.39 -13.82
N LYS A 195 8.98 -14.70 -14.11
CA LYS A 195 9.25 -15.73 -13.11
C LYS A 195 10.65 -15.57 -12.50
N MET A 196 11.64 -15.22 -13.32
CA MET A 196 13.02 -15.00 -12.85
C MET A 196 13.11 -13.70 -12.06
N ALA A 197 12.53 -12.60 -12.59
CA ALA A 197 12.46 -11.30 -11.90
C ALA A 197 11.79 -11.41 -10.53
N TYR A 198 10.75 -12.25 -10.43
CA TYR A 198 10.05 -12.58 -9.19
C TYR A 198 10.90 -13.38 -8.22
N CYS A 199 11.84 -14.25 -8.63
CA CYS A 199 12.63 -15.02 -7.66
C CYS A 199 13.85 -14.27 -7.14
N LEU A 200 14.33 -13.26 -7.88
CA LEU A 200 15.51 -12.51 -7.49
C LEU A 200 15.26 -11.61 -6.28
N ARG A 201 16.18 -11.64 -5.31
CA ARG A 201 16.21 -10.71 -4.17
C ARG A 201 16.32 -9.27 -4.65
N VAL A 202 15.60 -8.37 -4.00
CA VAL A 202 15.66 -6.93 -4.23
C VAL A 202 16.57 -6.31 -3.17
N THR A 203 17.83 -6.09 -3.56
CA THR A 203 18.78 -5.29 -2.78
C THR A 203 18.67 -3.82 -3.18
N GLU A 204 18.76 -2.90 -2.23
CA GLU A 204 18.91 -1.48 -2.58
C GLU A 204 20.24 -1.28 -3.31
N GLU A 205 20.18 -0.86 -4.58
CA GLU A 205 21.37 -0.43 -5.30
C GLU A 205 21.77 0.94 -4.76
N LYS A 206 22.77 0.96 -3.88
CA LYS A 206 23.29 2.14 -3.18
C LYS A 206 23.88 3.25 -4.08
N GLY A 207 23.70 3.27 -5.41
CA GLY A 207 24.70 3.97 -6.24
C GLY A 207 24.34 4.68 -7.54
N LYS A 208 23.12 4.71 -8.08
CA LYS A 208 22.95 5.27 -9.46
C LYS A 208 21.78 6.22 -9.73
N SER A 209 20.99 6.59 -8.73
CA SER A 209 19.96 7.64 -8.90
C SER A 209 20.22 8.79 -7.94
N ALA A 210 21.29 9.52 -8.21
CA ALA A 210 21.63 10.79 -7.58
C ALA A 210 20.65 11.87 -8.06
N SER A 211 19.64 12.22 -7.25
CA SER A 211 19.05 13.57 -7.26
C SER A 211 18.01 13.84 -6.17
N TYR A 212 17.56 12.85 -5.39
CA TYR A 212 16.72 13.12 -4.23
C TYR A 212 17.40 12.68 -2.92
N SER A 213 18.03 13.67 -2.31
CA SER A 213 18.56 13.68 -0.97
C SER A 213 17.46 13.48 0.05
N GLN A 214 17.54 12.41 0.84
CA GLN A 214 17.58 12.54 2.30
C GLN A 214 17.95 11.21 2.92
N ALA A 215 18.92 11.29 3.83
CA ALA A 215 19.44 10.20 4.64
C ALA A 215 18.32 9.53 5.44
N GLN A 216 17.78 8.44 4.89
CA GLN A 216 17.14 7.40 5.67
C GLN A 216 17.95 6.14 5.44
N SER A 217 18.34 5.52 6.55
CA SER A 217 19.15 4.31 6.68
C SER A 217 18.97 3.36 5.49
N SER A 218 20.09 2.88 4.95
CA SER A 218 20.15 1.82 3.93
C SER A 218 19.59 0.51 4.46
N GLN A 219 18.28 0.45 4.67
CA GLN A 219 17.61 -0.74 5.14
C GLN A 219 17.21 -1.54 3.91
N SER A 220 17.87 -2.69 3.74
CA SER A 220 17.49 -3.65 2.71
C SER A 220 16.01 -3.99 2.88
N TYR A 221 15.24 -3.99 1.79
CA TYR A 221 13.82 -4.38 1.83
C TYR A 221 13.63 -5.87 2.18
N GLU A 222 14.67 -6.69 2.01
CA GLU A 222 14.65 -8.13 2.21
C GLU A 222 15.96 -8.53 2.90
N GLU A 223 15.93 -8.77 4.21
CA GLU A 223 17.15 -9.06 4.99
C GLU A 223 17.58 -10.53 4.86
N ASP A 224 16.60 -11.44 4.84
CA ASP A 224 16.80 -12.89 4.76
C ASP A 224 15.95 -13.56 3.66
N GLY A 225 16.01 -14.90 3.57
CA GLY A 225 15.22 -15.67 2.61
C GLY A 225 13.72 -15.73 2.93
N ASP A 226 13.37 -15.63 4.22
CA ASP A 226 11.98 -15.66 4.67
C ASP A 226 11.24 -14.39 4.26
N ASP A 227 11.90 -13.23 4.36
CA ASP A 227 11.39 -11.95 3.88
C ASP A 227 11.09 -11.98 2.38
N VAL A 228 12.01 -12.53 1.59
CA VAL A 228 11.81 -12.71 0.14
C VAL A 228 10.53 -13.50 -0.08
N PHE A 229 10.42 -14.68 0.55
CA PHE A 229 9.25 -15.54 0.41
C PHE A 229 7.94 -14.83 0.82
N GLN A 230 7.93 -14.14 1.97
CA GLN A 230 6.75 -13.42 2.44
C GLN A 230 6.34 -12.30 1.48
N ASN A 231 7.30 -11.51 1.00
CA ASN A 231 7.03 -10.44 0.04
C ASN A 231 6.52 -11.00 -1.30
N ARG A 232 7.09 -12.12 -1.76
CA ARG A 232 6.62 -12.86 -2.93
C ARG A 232 5.18 -13.34 -2.77
N MET A 233 4.81 -13.86 -1.61
CA MET A 233 3.41 -14.25 -1.33
C MET A 233 2.46 -13.05 -1.34
N ARG A 234 2.90 -11.89 -0.83
CA ARG A 234 2.10 -10.64 -0.80
C ARG A 234 1.88 -10.04 -2.19
N LEU A 235 2.84 -10.21 -3.11
CA LEU A 235 2.78 -9.70 -4.48
C LEU A 235 2.23 -10.71 -5.50
N ARG A 236 2.09 -11.99 -5.11
CA ARG A 236 1.73 -13.10 -6.01
C ARG A 236 0.48 -12.82 -6.85
N ARG A 237 -0.60 -12.35 -6.22
CA ARG A 237 -1.87 -12.10 -6.91
C ARG A 237 -1.70 -11.06 -8.01
N TYR A 238 -1.10 -9.93 -7.68
CA TYR A 238 -0.88 -8.84 -8.61
C TYR A 238 -0.06 -9.27 -9.84
N LEU A 239 1.05 -9.97 -9.60
CA LEU A 239 1.95 -10.40 -10.68
C LEU A 239 1.34 -11.54 -11.52
N TYR A 240 0.52 -12.40 -10.91
CA TYR A 240 -0.25 -13.40 -11.64
C TYR A 240 -1.27 -12.75 -12.58
N GLU A 241 -2.03 -11.76 -12.09
CA GLU A 241 -2.98 -11.01 -12.92
C GLU A 241 -2.25 -10.31 -14.07
N LEU A 242 -1.13 -9.63 -13.80
CA LEU A 242 -0.32 -9.00 -14.85
C LEU A 242 0.09 -10.00 -15.93
N LYS A 243 0.65 -11.15 -15.53
CA LYS A 243 1.05 -12.21 -16.46
C LYS A 243 -0.13 -12.67 -17.33
N HIS A 244 -1.25 -12.96 -16.69
CA HIS A 244 -2.45 -13.46 -17.36
C HIS A 244 -2.99 -12.49 -18.41
N TYR A 245 -3.06 -11.19 -18.08
CA TYR A 245 -3.54 -10.18 -19.03
C TYR A 245 -2.55 -9.92 -20.16
N GLN A 246 -1.24 -9.98 -19.91
CA GLN A 246 -0.24 -9.88 -20.96
C GLN A 246 -0.34 -11.02 -21.98
N GLU A 247 -0.51 -12.26 -21.52
CA GLU A 247 -0.70 -13.43 -22.40
C GLU A 247 -1.97 -13.29 -23.24
N THR A 248 -3.06 -12.81 -22.62
CA THR A 248 -4.33 -12.58 -23.32
C THR A 248 -4.21 -11.53 -24.43
N LEU A 249 -3.43 -10.46 -24.21
CA LEU A 249 -3.23 -9.42 -25.23
C LEU A 249 -2.44 -9.90 -26.45
N ILE A 250 -1.53 -10.87 -26.28
CA ILE A 250 -0.73 -11.44 -27.37
C ILE A 250 -1.61 -12.27 -28.30
N HIS A 251 -2.62 -12.98 -27.76
CA HIS A 251 -3.51 -13.82 -28.56
C HIS A 251 -4.58 -13.05 -29.36
N VAL A 252 -4.81 -11.78 -29.03
CA VAL A 252 -5.83 -10.93 -29.68
C VAL A 252 -5.21 -9.99 -30.73
N ALA A 253 -3.88 -9.86 -30.75
CA ALA A 253 -3.14 -9.06 -31.73
C ALA A 253 -2.69 -9.92 -32.92
#